data_AF-A0A926CXF8-F1
#
_entry.id   AF-A0A926CXF8-F1
#
_cell.length_a   1.000
_cell.length_b   1.000
_cell.length_c   1.000
_cell.angle_alpha   90.00
_cell.angle_beta   90.00
_cell.angle_gamma   90.00
#
_symmetry.space_group_name_H-M   'P 1'
#
loop_
_entity.id
_entity.type
_entity.pdbx_description
1 polymer ?
#
loop_
_entity_poly.entity_id
_entity_poly.type
_entity_poly.pdbx_seq_one_letter_code
_entity_poly.pdbx_strand_id
1 'polypeptide(L)'
;AGEGKGVILEELAKLWYAAGYPSIAADYLRQRADLNPTYENYMVAGSELFAALPMDTTNQMRVNLVYGARYSFEKALTLRPNDIDARIGLATVLVQGTTQPMEGITLLREIDAEQPGNVKVNLSLGEFSMMSGQYEKAIERFAAVLEKDSLNLRSRYLMAEAYLGLKDTANAVNILEKTATLVQDTAMAESIRADIKSLKNH
;
A
#
# COMPACT_ATOMS: atom_id res chain seq x y z
N ALA A 1 23.28 27.41 1.22
CA ALA A 1 23.26 26.82 2.58
C ALA A 1 22.23 25.69 2.76
N GLY A 2 21.05 25.75 2.11
CA GLY A 2 20.01 24.70 2.18
C GLY A 2 20.36 23.40 1.44
N GLU A 3 20.97 23.49 0.25
CA GLU A 3 21.35 22.30 -0.54
C GLU A 3 22.30 21.35 0.19
N GLY A 4 23.35 21.88 0.82
CA GLY A 4 24.29 21.06 1.61
C GLY A 4 23.64 20.36 2.80
N LYS A 5 22.62 20.97 3.43
CA LYS A 5 21.85 20.32 4.50
C LYS A 5 20.95 19.20 3.96
N GLY A 6 20.35 19.38 2.78
CA GLY A 6 19.54 18.35 2.13
C GLY A 6 20.32 17.07 1.83
N VAL A 7 21.56 17.21 1.35
CA VAL A 7 22.46 16.07 1.07
C VAL A 7 22.76 15.29 2.37
N ILE A 8 23.07 15.99 3.45
CA ILE A 8 23.34 15.35 4.76
C ILE A 8 22.12 14.56 5.26
N LEU A 9 20.91 15.12 5.13
CA LEU A 9 19.69 14.41 5.54
C LEU A 9 19.45 13.14 4.71
N GLU A 10 19.80 13.14 3.43
CA GLU A 10 19.72 11.94 2.59
C GLU A 10 20.73 10.87 3.01
N GLU A 11 21.97 11.26 3.32
CA GLU A 11 22.98 10.34 3.83
C GLU A 11 22.55 9.73 5.18
N LEU A 12 22.01 10.56 6.08
CA LEU A 12 21.45 10.09 7.34
C LEU A 12 20.30 9.10 7.13
N ALA A 13 19.37 9.38 6.21
CA ALA A 13 18.30 8.44 5.88
C ALA A 13 18.87 7.07 5.45
N LYS A 14 19.85 7.07 4.54
CA LYS A 14 20.51 5.83 4.08
C LYS A 14 21.18 5.06 5.23
N LEU A 15 21.86 5.76 6.14
CA LEU A 15 22.48 5.15 7.32
C LEU A 15 21.45 4.51 8.25
N TRP A 16 20.32 5.18 8.51
CA TRP A 16 19.25 4.64 9.34
C TRP A 16 18.54 3.44 8.72
N TYR A 17 18.34 3.44 7.40
CA TYR A 17 17.86 2.24 6.69
C TYR A 17 18.83 1.08 6.84
N ALA A 18 20.13 1.31 6.61
CA ALA A 18 21.16 0.28 6.76
C ALA A 18 21.27 -0.26 8.20
N ALA A 19 20.96 0.58 9.18
CA ALA A 19 20.91 0.20 10.59
C ALA A 19 19.59 -0.48 11.00
N GLY A 20 18.63 -0.67 10.09
CA GLY A 20 17.36 -1.35 10.37
C GLY A 20 16.29 -0.48 11.03
N TYR A 21 16.39 0.85 10.92
CA TYR A 21 15.45 1.81 11.50
C TYR A 21 14.72 2.63 10.41
N PRO A 22 13.84 2.00 9.61
CA PRO A 22 13.16 2.66 8.49
C PRO A 22 12.27 3.82 8.93
N SER A 23 11.69 3.77 10.14
CA SER A 23 10.87 4.85 10.69
C SER A 23 11.65 6.15 10.90
N ILE A 24 12.90 6.02 11.38
CA ILE A 24 13.79 7.17 11.59
C ILE A 24 14.29 7.67 10.22
N ALA A 25 14.67 6.75 9.34
CA ALA A 25 15.11 7.08 7.99
C ALA A 25 14.06 7.87 7.20
N ALA A 26 12.80 7.44 7.27
CA ALA A 26 11.68 8.09 6.59
C ALA A 26 11.42 9.53 7.11
N ASP A 27 11.62 9.81 8.41
CA ASP A 27 11.50 11.17 8.93
C ASP A 27 12.61 12.09 8.40
N TYR A 28 13.84 11.59 8.22
CA TYR A 28 14.91 12.36 7.57
C TYR A 28 14.57 12.70 6.11
N LEU A 29 13.89 11.79 5.39
CA LEU A 29 13.41 12.07 4.03
C LEU A 29 12.36 13.18 4.00
N ARG A 30 11.46 13.24 5.00
CA ARG A 30 10.51 14.35 5.17
C ARG A 30 11.23 15.67 5.46
N GLN A 31 12.18 15.67 6.38
CA GLN A 31 12.99 16.87 6.67
C GLN A 31 13.75 17.36 5.43
N ARG A 32 14.27 16.44 4.60
CA ARG A 32 14.89 16.76 3.33
C ARG A 32 13.89 17.40 2.37
N ALA A 33 12.66 16.87 2.29
CA ALA A 33 11.60 17.45 1.48
C ALA A 33 11.23 18.87 1.94
N ASP A 34 11.22 19.14 3.25
CA ASP A 34 10.98 20.50 3.78
C ASP A 34 12.12 21.49 3.43
N LEU A 35 13.36 21.02 3.26
CA LEU A 35 14.48 21.85 2.80
C LEU A 35 14.53 22.03 1.28
N ASN A 36 14.03 21.05 0.53
CA ASN A 36 13.96 21.06 -0.92
C ASN A 36 12.56 20.63 -1.38
N PRO A 37 11.58 21.56 -1.35
CA PRO A 37 10.16 21.25 -1.52
C PRO A 37 9.81 20.97 -2.98
N THR A 38 10.04 19.73 -3.40
CA THR A 38 9.61 19.20 -4.70
C THR A 38 8.54 18.14 -4.50
N TYR A 39 7.73 17.94 -5.54
CA TYR A 39 6.70 16.89 -5.54
C TYR A 39 7.36 15.52 -5.28
N GLU A 40 8.45 15.21 -5.97
CA GLU A 40 9.15 13.94 -5.87
C GLU A 40 9.67 13.68 -4.45
N ASN A 41 10.23 14.71 -3.80
CA ASN A 41 10.74 14.56 -2.43
C ASN A 41 9.61 14.32 -1.42
N TYR A 42 8.49 15.02 -1.56
CA TYR A 42 7.33 14.82 -0.70
C TYR A 42 6.63 13.48 -0.95
N MET A 43 6.56 13.02 -2.21
CA MET A 43 6.03 11.70 -2.53
C MET A 43 6.86 10.59 -1.91
N VAL A 44 8.19 10.65 -2.07
CA VAL A 44 9.11 9.68 -1.45
C VAL A 44 8.96 9.69 0.07
N ALA A 45 8.97 10.87 0.70
CA ALA A 45 8.79 10.97 2.15
C ALA A 45 7.46 10.37 2.62
N GLY A 46 6.35 10.68 1.94
CA GLY A 46 5.03 10.17 2.27
C GLY A 46 4.93 8.66 2.17
N SER A 47 5.41 8.08 1.06
CA SER A 47 5.41 6.64 0.81
C SER A 47 6.28 5.88 1.81
N GLU A 48 7.48 6.37 2.11
CA GLU A 48 8.40 5.70 3.04
C GLU A 48 7.89 5.76 4.50
N LEU A 49 7.31 6.89 4.92
CA LEU A 49 6.70 7.02 6.24
C LEU A 49 5.51 6.07 6.39
N PHE A 50 4.68 5.93 5.34
CA PHE A 50 3.58 4.97 5.34
C PHE A 50 4.08 3.52 5.37
N ALA A 51 5.09 3.17 4.56
CA ALA A 51 5.67 1.83 4.51
C ALA A 51 6.28 1.40 5.86
N ALA A 52 6.73 2.37 6.67
CA ALA A 52 7.26 2.12 8.01
C ALA A 52 6.18 1.89 9.09
N LEU A 53 4.88 2.07 8.80
CA LEU A 53 3.81 1.92 9.80
C LEU A 53 3.68 0.52 10.44
N PRO A 54 3.83 -0.59 9.70
CA PRO A 54 3.70 -1.94 10.28
C PRO A 54 4.87 -2.35 11.17
N MET A 55 5.93 -1.55 11.25
CA MET A 55 7.09 -1.84 12.08
C MET A 55 6.71 -1.80 13.56
N ASP A 56 7.29 -2.66 14.39
CA ASP A 56 7.05 -2.72 15.84
C ASP A 56 7.59 -1.44 16.50
N THR A 57 6.74 -0.43 16.51
CA THR A 57 7.06 0.94 16.93
C THR A 57 6.13 1.36 18.07
N THR A 58 6.63 2.22 18.95
CA THR A 58 5.82 2.77 20.04
C THR A 58 4.62 3.52 19.48
N ASN A 59 3.52 3.59 20.26
CA ASN A 59 2.32 4.32 19.85
C ASN A 59 2.62 5.76 19.42
N GLN A 60 3.55 6.44 20.10
CA GLN A 60 3.98 7.79 19.75
C GLN A 60 4.67 7.84 18.37
N MET A 61 5.55 6.89 18.08
CA MET A 61 6.25 6.85 16.80
C MET A 61 5.28 6.56 15.65
N ARG A 62 4.32 5.64 15.86
CA ARG A 62 3.24 5.42 14.91
C ARG A 62 2.45 6.69 14.61
N VAL A 63 2.06 7.45 15.63
CA VAL A 63 1.36 8.75 15.45
C VAL A 63 2.19 9.72 14.62
N ASN A 64 3.49 9.83 14.90
CA ASN A 64 4.39 10.72 14.15
C ASN A 64 4.54 10.28 12.68
N LEU A 65 4.64 8.97 12.41
CA LEU A 65 4.72 8.42 11.06
C LEU A 65 3.45 8.73 10.25
N VAL A 66 2.27 8.48 10.84
CA VAL A 66 0.98 8.79 10.20
C VAL A 66 0.88 10.29 9.89
N TYR A 67 1.23 11.15 10.86
CA TYR A 67 1.22 12.59 10.66
C TYR A 67 2.17 13.01 9.54
N GLY A 68 3.41 12.53 9.55
CA GLY A 68 4.41 12.87 8.55
C GLY A 68 4.02 12.38 7.14
N ALA A 69 3.45 11.17 7.03
CA ALA A 69 3.00 10.62 5.76
C ALA A 69 1.87 11.47 5.18
N ARG A 70 0.85 11.77 5.99
CA ARG A 70 -0.26 12.66 5.62
C ARG A 70 0.24 14.02 5.18
N TYR A 71 1.07 14.67 6.02
CA TYR A 71 1.66 15.97 5.73
C TYR A 71 2.41 15.98 4.40
N SER A 72 3.20 14.94 4.13
CA SER A 72 4.00 14.86 2.90
C SER A 72 3.10 14.72 1.66
N PHE A 73 2.07 13.88 1.70
CA PHE A 73 1.11 13.79 0.59
C PHE A 73 0.30 15.08 0.40
N GLU A 74 -0.12 15.73 1.48
CA GLU A 74 -0.78 17.04 1.40
C GLU A 74 0.14 18.08 0.74
N LYS A 75 1.43 18.13 1.10
CA LYS A 75 2.42 19.00 0.43
C LYS A 75 2.62 18.65 -1.04
N ALA A 76 2.70 17.37 -1.39
CA ALA A 76 2.77 16.94 -2.78
C ALA A 76 1.54 17.43 -3.57
N LEU A 77 0.35 17.37 -2.98
CA LEU A 77 -0.89 17.88 -3.59
C LEU A 77 -0.92 19.41 -3.70
N THR A 78 -0.28 20.16 -2.79
CA THR A 78 -0.12 21.62 -3.01
C THR A 78 0.71 21.94 -4.26
N LEU A 79 1.66 21.07 -4.61
CA LEU A 79 2.52 21.22 -5.79
C LEU A 79 1.86 20.66 -7.06
N ARG A 80 1.06 19.60 -6.93
CA ARG A 80 0.29 18.97 -8.01
C ARG A 80 -1.13 18.59 -7.54
N PRO A 81 -2.10 19.52 -7.61
CA PRO A 81 -3.44 19.34 -7.00
C PRO A 81 -4.26 18.15 -7.52
N ASN A 82 -4.04 17.75 -8.78
CA ASN A 82 -4.79 16.67 -9.42
C ASN A 82 -3.97 15.37 -9.54
N ASP A 83 -2.85 15.27 -8.81
CA ASP A 83 -2.00 14.08 -8.87
C ASP A 83 -2.67 12.89 -8.19
N ILE A 84 -2.94 11.86 -8.98
CA ILE A 84 -3.69 10.69 -8.52
C ILE A 84 -2.88 9.87 -7.53
N ASP A 85 -1.57 9.72 -7.74
CA ASP A 85 -0.73 8.93 -6.84
C ASP A 85 -0.63 9.57 -5.45
N ALA A 86 -0.52 10.89 -5.37
CA ALA A 86 -0.55 11.63 -4.11
C ALA A 86 -1.92 11.53 -3.42
N ARG A 87 -3.03 11.61 -4.18
CA ARG A 87 -4.39 11.42 -3.64
C ARG A 87 -4.60 10.01 -3.08
N ILE A 88 -4.13 8.98 -3.79
CA ILE A 88 -4.18 7.57 -3.33
C ILE A 88 -3.33 7.40 -2.07
N GLY A 89 -2.12 7.97 -2.04
CA GLY A 89 -1.25 7.93 -0.87
C GLY A 89 -1.90 8.56 0.37
N LEU A 90 -2.47 9.76 0.22
CA LEU A 90 -3.21 10.45 1.26
C LEU A 90 -4.40 9.62 1.75
N ALA A 91 -5.21 9.10 0.81
CA ALA A 91 -6.37 8.28 1.13
C ALA A 91 -5.98 7.04 1.94
N THR A 92 -4.91 6.35 1.53
CA THR A 92 -4.42 5.14 2.19
C THR A 92 -3.95 5.43 3.61
N VAL A 93 -3.24 6.54 3.83
CA VAL A 93 -2.83 7.00 5.18
C VAL A 93 -4.05 7.32 6.04
N LEU A 94 -5.09 7.96 5.49
CA LEU A 94 -6.32 8.25 6.22
C LEU A 94 -7.02 6.96 6.67
N VAL A 95 -7.09 5.93 5.82
CA VAL A 95 -7.74 4.65 6.16
C VAL A 95 -6.98 3.86 7.22
N GLN A 96 -5.67 3.69 7.04
CA GLN A 96 -4.90 2.76 7.89
C GLN A 96 -4.23 3.45 9.08
N GLY A 97 -3.93 4.75 8.94
CA GLY A 97 -3.15 5.51 9.91
C GLY A 97 -4.00 6.23 10.95
N THR A 98 -5.22 6.62 10.60
CA THR A 98 -6.04 7.55 11.41
C THR A 98 -7.33 6.93 11.94
N THR A 99 -8.05 7.68 12.77
CA THR A 99 -9.41 7.35 13.22
C THR A 99 -10.50 7.76 12.22
N GLN A 100 -10.13 8.25 11.03
CA GLN A 100 -11.05 8.77 10.01
C GLN A 100 -11.04 7.93 8.71
N PRO A 101 -11.27 6.61 8.75
CA PRO A 101 -11.15 5.78 7.56
C PRO A 101 -12.18 6.09 6.47
N MET A 102 -13.33 6.66 6.83
CA MET A 102 -14.34 7.04 5.86
C MET A 102 -13.91 8.19 4.94
N GLU A 103 -13.05 9.10 5.40
CA GLU A 103 -12.51 10.19 4.58
C GLU A 103 -11.61 9.63 3.48
N GLY A 104 -10.70 8.71 3.83
CA GLY A 104 -9.84 8.04 2.86
C GLY A 104 -10.62 7.17 1.87
N ILE A 105 -11.63 6.43 2.34
CA ILE A 105 -12.51 5.64 1.45
C ILE A 105 -13.26 6.56 0.47
N THR A 106 -13.74 7.71 0.93
CA THR A 106 -14.44 8.69 0.08
C THR A 106 -13.51 9.21 -1.00
N LEU A 107 -12.28 9.59 -0.64
CA LEU A 107 -11.26 10.05 -1.59
C LEU A 107 -10.93 8.97 -2.64
N LEU A 108 -10.78 7.71 -2.25
CA LEU A 108 -10.57 6.61 -3.22
C LEU A 108 -11.76 6.43 -4.16
N ARG A 109 -13.00 6.57 -3.66
CA ARG A 109 -14.21 6.46 -4.51
C ARG A 109 -14.34 7.61 -5.49
N GLU A 110 -13.93 8.82 -5.12
CA GLU A 110 -13.86 9.95 -6.05
C GLU A 110 -12.86 9.68 -7.17
N ILE A 111 -11.67 9.18 -6.82
CA ILE A 111 -10.65 8.80 -7.81
C ILE A 111 -11.17 7.68 -8.72
N ASP A 112 -11.85 6.67 -8.17
CA ASP A 112 -12.46 5.57 -8.94
C ASP A 112 -13.53 6.08 -9.93
N ALA A 113 -14.31 7.09 -9.53
CA ALA A 113 -15.31 7.71 -10.40
C ALA A 113 -14.66 8.55 -11.53
N GLU A 114 -13.54 9.21 -11.25
CA GLU A 114 -12.78 9.97 -12.24
C GLU A 114 -11.96 9.07 -13.18
N GLN A 115 -11.41 7.97 -12.66
CA GLN A 115 -10.55 7.03 -13.37
C GLN A 115 -10.96 5.57 -13.10
N PRO A 116 -12.06 5.12 -13.71
CA PRO A 116 -12.53 3.74 -13.55
C PRO A 116 -11.46 2.74 -13.97
N GLY A 117 -11.24 1.72 -13.14
CA GLY A 117 -10.27 0.66 -13.42
C GLY A 117 -8.82 1.04 -13.13
N ASN A 118 -8.55 2.12 -12.37
CA ASN A 118 -7.22 2.36 -11.82
C ASN A 118 -6.83 1.20 -10.91
N VAL A 119 -5.71 0.53 -11.24
CA VAL A 119 -5.22 -0.67 -10.53
C VAL A 119 -4.94 -0.39 -9.05
N LYS A 120 -4.28 0.73 -8.73
CA LYS A 120 -3.94 1.08 -7.34
C LYS A 120 -5.19 1.34 -6.52
N VAL A 121 -6.16 2.07 -7.08
CA VAL A 121 -7.43 2.38 -6.39
C VAL A 121 -8.23 1.11 -6.11
N ASN A 122 -8.39 0.24 -7.11
CA ASN A 122 -9.13 -1.00 -6.93
C ASN A 122 -8.44 -1.95 -5.96
N LEU A 123 -7.11 -2.01 -5.98
CA LEU A 123 -6.34 -2.76 -4.98
C LEU A 123 -6.60 -2.22 -3.56
N SER A 124 -6.47 -0.90 -3.33
CA SER A 124 -6.71 -0.30 -2.01
C SER A 124 -8.15 -0.48 -1.52
N LEU A 125 -9.16 -0.26 -2.39
CA LEU A 125 -10.56 -0.48 -2.04
C LEU A 125 -10.87 -1.97 -1.74
N GLY A 126 -10.20 -2.89 -2.45
CA GLY A 126 -10.30 -4.33 -2.18
C GLY A 126 -9.72 -4.70 -0.82
N GLU A 127 -8.52 -4.22 -0.50
CA GLU A 127 -7.89 -4.43 0.81
C GLU A 127 -8.72 -3.85 1.96
N PHE A 128 -9.34 -2.68 1.78
CA PHE A 128 -10.23 -2.11 2.79
C PHE A 128 -11.56 -2.87 2.92
N SER A 129 -12.03 -3.47 1.83
CA SER A 129 -13.16 -4.40 1.88
C SER A 129 -12.79 -5.66 2.66
N MET A 130 -11.56 -6.19 2.51
CA MET A 130 -11.04 -7.30 3.32
C MET A 130 -11.01 -6.93 4.82
N MET A 131 -10.44 -5.77 5.17
CA MET A 131 -10.34 -5.32 6.57
C MET A 131 -11.70 -5.17 7.26
N SER A 132 -12.75 -4.89 6.49
CA SER A 132 -14.12 -4.73 6.99
C SER A 132 -14.98 -5.99 6.84
N GLY A 133 -14.40 -7.12 6.40
CA GLY A 133 -15.09 -8.39 6.21
C GLY A 133 -16.06 -8.42 5.02
N GLN A 134 -16.00 -7.43 4.14
CA GLN A 134 -16.81 -7.34 2.92
C GLN A 134 -16.14 -8.11 1.78
N TYR A 135 -15.99 -9.42 1.95
CA TYR A 135 -15.19 -10.25 1.06
C TYR A 135 -15.72 -10.30 -0.38
N GLU A 136 -17.04 -10.26 -0.60
CA GLU A 136 -17.63 -10.20 -1.95
C GLU A 136 -17.18 -8.93 -2.69
N LYS A 137 -17.22 -7.78 -2.01
CA LYS A 137 -16.75 -6.51 -2.58
C LYS A 137 -15.24 -6.53 -2.82
N ALA A 138 -14.49 -7.17 -1.93
CA ALA A 138 -13.05 -7.34 -2.14
C ALA A 138 -12.78 -8.13 -3.43
N ILE A 139 -13.51 -9.23 -3.65
CA ILE A 139 -13.42 -10.05 -4.87
C ILE A 139 -13.72 -9.22 -6.12
N GLU A 140 -14.81 -8.44 -6.14
CA GLU A 140 -15.15 -7.56 -7.27
C GLU A 140 -14.01 -6.58 -7.60
N ARG A 141 -13.41 -5.99 -6.57
CA ARG A 141 -12.31 -5.03 -6.71
C ARG A 141 -11.02 -5.69 -7.20
N PHE A 142 -10.66 -6.85 -6.67
CA PHE A 142 -9.48 -7.59 -7.15
C PHE A 142 -9.70 -8.13 -8.57
N ALA A 143 -10.91 -8.55 -8.93
CA ALA A 143 -11.24 -8.93 -10.29
C ALA A 143 -11.02 -7.77 -11.26
N ALA A 144 -11.47 -6.56 -10.92
CA ALA A 144 -11.21 -5.35 -11.72
C ALA A 144 -9.71 -5.04 -11.88
N VAL A 145 -8.88 -5.32 -10.86
CA VAL A 145 -7.42 -5.25 -11.02
C VAL A 145 -6.93 -6.27 -12.04
N LEU A 146 -7.38 -7.52 -11.93
CA LEU A 146 -6.94 -8.61 -12.82
C LEU A 146 -7.42 -8.47 -14.26
N GLU A 147 -8.48 -7.70 -14.52
CA GLU A 147 -8.87 -7.30 -15.87
C GLU A 147 -7.85 -6.37 -16.55
N LYS A 148 -7.15 -5.53 -15.77
CA LYS A 148 -6.14 -4.57 -16.27
C LYS A 148 -4.74 -5.13 -16.21
N ASP A 149 -4.43 -5.88 -15.16
CA ASP A 149 -3.14 -6.50 -14.90
C ASP A 149 -3.37 -7.95 -14.48
N SER A 150 -3.51 -8.83 -15.49
CA SER A 150 -3.78 -10.26 -15.28
C SER A 150 -2.67 -11.00 -14.53
N LEU A 151 -1.46 -10.42 -14.46
CA LEU A 151 -0.31 -10.98 -13.77
C LEU A 151 -0.11 -10.41 -12.37
N ASN A 152 -1.04 -9.58 -11.88
CA ASN A 152 -0.97 -9.01 -10.54
C ASN A 152 -1.08 -10.09 -9.46
N LEU A 153 0.05 -10.64 -9.03
CA LEU A 153 0.10 -11.73 -8.05
C LEU A 153 -0.57 -11.32 -6.73
N ARG A 154 -0.35 -10.09 -6.27
CA ARG A 154 -0.95 -9.57 -5.03
C ARG A 154 -2.48 -9.65 -5.07
N SER A 155 -3.11 -9.19 -6.16
CA SER A 155 -4.57 -9.26 -6.28
C SER A 155 -5.08 -10.70 -6.35
N ARG A 156 -4.34 -11.63 -6.97
CA ARG A 156 -4.71 -13.05 -6.99
C ARG A 156 -4.70 -13.66 -5.59
N TYR A 157 -3.65 -13.39 -4.81
CA TYR A 157 -3.57 -13.86 -3.42
C TYR A 157 -4.67 -13.27 -2.55
N LEU A 158 -4.86 -11.95 -2.60
CA LEU A 158 -5.90 -11.28 -1.80
C LEU A 158 -7.31 -11.74 -2.21
N MET A 159 -7.54 -12.04 -3.49
CA MET A 159 -8.80 -12.63 -3.96
C MET A 159 -8.99 -14.06 -3.43
N ALA A 160 -7.94 -14.87 -3.37
CA ALA A 160 -8.00 -16.19 -2.73
C ALA A 160 -8.30 -16.08 -1.23
N GLU A 161 -7.65 -15.16 -0.52
CA GLU A 161 -7.95 -14.87 0.89
C GLU A 161 -9.39 -14.40 1.09
N ALA A 162 -9.92 -13.58 0.18
CA ALA A 162 -11.31 -13.14 0.21
C ALA A 162 -12.27 -14.33 0.08
N TYR A 163 -12.01 -15.25 -0.86
CA TYR A 163 -12.79 -16.49 -1.00
C TYR A 163 -12.72 -17.35 0.27
N LEU A 164 -11.56 -17.46 0.92
CA LEU A 164 -11.44 -18.15 2.20
C LEU A 164 -12.23 -17.45 3.32
N GLY A 165 -12.27 -16.12 3.32
CA GLY A 165 -13.13 -15.32 4.22
C GLY A 165 -14.62 -15.65 4.06
N LEU A 166 -15.05 -16.00 2.84
CA LEU A 166 -16.40 -16.50 2.53
C LEU A 166 -16.59 -18.01 2.78
N LYS A 167 -15.54 -18.70 3.25
CA LYS A 167 -15.49 -20.16 3.36
C LYS A 167 -15.67 -20.88 2.02
N ASP A 168 -15.39 -20.20 0.91
CA ASP A 168 -15.38 -20.75 -0.44
C ASP A 168 -13.99 -21.25 -0.80
N THR A 169 -13.59 -22.34 -0.15
CA THR A 169 -12.28 -22.96 -0.36
C THR A 169 -12.10 -23.43 -1.82
N ALA A 170 -13.18 -23.79 -2.50
CA ALA A 170 -13.13 -24.25 -3.89
C ALA A 170 -12.65 -23.16 -4.84
N ASN A 171 -13.21 -21.94 -4.74
CA ASN A 171 -12.76 -20.82 -5.57
C ASN A 171 -11.39 -20.29 -5.15
N ALA A 172 -11.06 -20.30 -3.85
CA ALA A 172 -9.72 -19.95 -3.37
C ALA A 172 -8.65 -20.86 -4.01
N VAL A 173 -8.85 -22.17 -3.96
CA VAL A 173 -7.95 -23.16 -4.58
C VAL A 173 -7.82 -22.94 -6.09
N ASN A 174 -8.93 -22.71 -6.80
CA ASN A 174 -8.92 -22.47 -8.25
C ASN A 174 -8.06 -21.25 -8.63
N ILE A 175 -8.20 -20.15 -7.89
CA ILE A 175 -7.38 -18.95 -8.12
C ILE A 175 -5.90 -19.23 -7.84
N LEU A 176 -5.58 -19.92 -6.75
CA LEU A 176 -4.19 -20.25 -6.40
C LEU A 176 -3.55 -21.21 -7.42
N GLU A 177 -4.29 -22.21 -7.91
CA GLU A 177 -3.81 -23.13 -8.95
C GLU A 177 -3.46 -22.37 -10.23
N LYS A 178 -4.32 -21.45 -10.67
CA LYS A 178 -4.03 -20.55 -11.80
C LYS A 178 -2.85 -19.62 -11.52
N THR A 179 -2.65 -19.22 -10.28
CA THR A 179 -1.53 -18.34 -9.89
C THR A 179 -0.21 -19.12 -9.97
N ALA A 180 -0.18 -20.36 -9.48
CA ALA A 180 1.02 -21.20 -9.50
C ALA A 180 1.53 -21.54 -10.91
N THR A 181 0.70 -21.44 -11.95
CA THR A 181 1.14 -21.63 -13.34
C THR A 181 1.73 -20.36 -13.97
N LEU A 182 1.47 -19.19 -13.38
CA LEU A 182 1.94 -17.89 -13.87
C LEU A 182 3.26 -17.45 -13.23
N VAL A 183 3.56 -17.98 -12.05
CA VAL A 183 4.77 -17.64 -11.29
C VAL A 183 5.98 -18.38 -11.88
N GLN A 184 6.98 -17.63 -12.33
CA GLN A 184 8.25 -18.19 -12.84
C GLN A 184 9.21 -18.57 -11.71
N ASP A 185 9.09 -17.92 -10.55
CA ASP A 185 9.89 -18.23 -9.38
C ASP A 185 9.47 -19.58 -8.79
N THR A 186 10.36 -20.57 -8.88
CA THR A 186 10.08 -21.95 -8.44
C THR A 186 9.72 -22.03 -6.96
N ALA A 187 10.39 -21.26 -6.09
CA ALA A 187 10.15 -21.31 -4.65
C ALA A 187 8.78 -20.73 -4.30
N MET A 188 8.39 -19.62 -4.91
CA MET A 188 7.06 -19.04 -4.74
C MET A 188 5.97 -19.97 -5.29
N ALA A 189 6.18 -20.58 -6.47
CA ALA A 189 5.25 -21.56 -7.03
C ALA A 189 5.07 -22.79 -6.13
N GLU A 190 6.14 -23.27 -5.50
CA GLU A 190 6.08 -24.35 -4.51
C GLU A 190 5.34 -23.96 -3.23
N SER A 191 5.55 -22.73 -2.74
CA SER A 191 4.78 -22.19 -1.61
C SER A 191 3.28 -22.20 -1.89
N ILE A 192 2.86 -21.70 -3.06
CA ILE A 192 1.44 -21.70 -3.45
C ILE A 192 0.88 -23.12 -3.49
N ARG A 193 1.64 -24.08 -4.03
CA ARG A 193 1.22 -25.49 -4.07
C ARG A 193 1.08 -26.10 -2.69
N ALA A 194 1.94 -25.72 -1.74
CA ALA A 194 1.83 -26.14 -0.35
C ALA A 194 0.54 -25.58 0.28
N ASP A 195 0.23 -24.30 0.06
CA ASP A 195 -1.00 -23.67 0.54
C ASP A 195 -2.24 -24.38 -0.02
N ILE A 196 -2.26 -24.64 -1.34
CA ILE A 196 -3.33 -25.41 -2.00
C ILE A 196 -3.52 -26.79 -1.35
N LYS A 197 -2.41 -27.51 -1.08
CA LYS A 197 -2.48 -28.83 -0.45
C LYS A 197 -3.05 -28.74 0.97
N SER A 198 -2.66 -27.74 1.76
CA SER A 198 -3.22 -27.52 3.09
C SER A 198 -4.72 -27.25 3.02
N LEU A 199 -5.16 -26.37 2.11
CA LEU A 199 -6.57 -26.03 1.94
C LEU A 199 -7.45 -27.21 1.48
N LYS A 200 -6.91 -28.16 0.71
CA LYS A 200 -7.64 -29.37 0.27
C LYS A 200 -7.78 -30.44 1.35
N ASN A 201 -6.97 -30.39 2.40
CA ASN A 201 -6.94 -31.39 3.46
C ASN A 201 -7.79 -31.01 4.68
N HIS A 202 -8.40 -29.83 4.66
CA HIS A 202 -9.31 -29.30 5.69
C HIS A 202 -10.72 -29.14 5.10
#